data_AF-A0A931FZ76-F1
#
_entry.id   AF-A0A931FZ76-F1
#
_cell.length_a   1.000
_cell.length_b   1.000
_cell.length_c   1.000
_cell.angle_alpha   90.00
_cell.angle_beta   90.00
_cell.angle_gamma   90.00
#
_symmetry.space_group_name_H-M   'P 1'
#
loop_
_entity.id
_entity.type
_entity.pdbx_description
1 polymer ?
#
loop_
_entity_poly.entity_id
_entity_poly.type
_entity_poly.pdbx_seq_one_letter_code
_entity_poly.pdbx_strand_id
1 'polypeptide(L)'
;MRLGDLLSKAPAKEEAQVEGFLNGRGLSWGQHKTIDAGQVFLNFLCKTCGVVRTFMSGKKLSCLGVGDRVVSIDACLKCLACESIVEAWFLVVSRNELHAQAPIVRLERYVDNRRDRASRIGVGAGGFDDLLERAQVAYEEQLGAGAMIYLRKIFEALTNQVAAVAQISTTENNGHRKSFRKLLKEVDEEHHIIPLAFSSDGYKLFSELSEIVHGDSSEEVALLKYEPCRSLVTGIIRNVANDQEMKRAIKELGWNVTALDMPSNGETAS
;
A
#
# COMPACT_ATOMS: atom_id res chain seq x y z
N MET A 1 23.67 18.87 -1.31
CA MET A 1 22.64 18.40 -0.36
C MET A 1 23.28 17.41 0.59
N ARG A 2 22.74 17.23 1.79
CA ARG A 2 23.25 16.25 2.74
C ARG A 2 22.66 14.87 2.43
N LEU A 3 23.30 13.82 2.93
CA LEU A 3 22.80 12.46 2.72
C LEU A 3 21.39 12.26 3.33
N GLY A 4 21.11 12.85 4.50
CA GLY A 4 19.79 12.81 5.13
C GLY A 4 18.68 13.41 4.26
N ASP A 5 18.99 14.42 3.43
CA ASP A 5 18.03 14.99 2.48
C ASP A 5 17.64 13.97 1.40
N LEU A 6 18.60 13.16 0.92
CA LEU A 6 18.33 12.07 -0.02
C LEU A 6 17.53 10.95 0.65
N LEU A 7 17.91 10.54 1.86
CA LEU A 7 17.21 9.49 2.60
C LEU A 7 15.75 9.88 2.91
N SER A 8 15.48 11.17 3.11
CA SER A 8 14.13 11.72 3.33
C SER A 8 13.22 11.61 2.11
N LYS A 9 13.75 11.29 0.93
CA LYS A 9 12.98 11.03 -0.29
C LYS A 9 12.59 9.57 -0.46
N ALA A 10 12.95 8.69 0.48
CA ALA A 10 12.60 7.27 0.39
C ALA A 10 11.08 7.08 0.18
N PRO A 11 10.66 6.11 -0.67
CA PRO A 11 11.47 5.07 -1.29
C PRO A 11 12.07 5.43 -2.66
N ALA A 12 12.07 6.71 -3.07
CA ALA A 12 12.60 7.11 -4.37
C ALA A 12 14.07 6.69 -4.53
N LYS A 13 14.40 6.05 -5.67
CA LYS A 13 15.74 5.55 -6.00
C LYS A 13 16.56 6.55 -6.83
N GLU A 14 16.28 7.84 -6.68
CA GLU A 14 16.98 8.91 -7.39
C GLU A 14 18.46 8.91 -7.03
N GLU A 15 19.29 9.22 -8.02
CA GLU A 15 20.71 9.44 -7.82
C GLU A 15 20.99 10.92 -7.55
N ALA A 16 21.81 11.20 -6.55
CA ALA A 16 22.15 12.55 -6.15
C ALA A 16 23.60 12.66 -5.67
N GLN A 17 24.21 13.82 -5.94
CA GLN A 17 25.48 14.19 -5.32
C GLN A 17 25.23 14.70 -3.89
N VAL A 18 25.86 14.07 -2.91
CA VAL A 18 25.75 14.43 -1.49
C VAL A 18 27.08 14.93 -0.94
N GLU A 19 27.04 15.70 0.14
CA GLU A 19 28.23 16.03 0.93
C GLU A 19 28.87 14.76 1.51
N GLY A 20 30.21 14.72 1.55
CA GLY A 20 30.96 13.60 2.08
C GLY A 20 30.62 13.30 3.54
N PHE A 21 30.12 12.10 3.81
CA PHE A 21 29.56 11.70 5.11
C PHE A 21 30.46 10.74 5.91
N LEU A 22 31.58 10.28 5.33
CA LEU A 22 32.55 9.39 6.00
C LEU A 22 33.81 10.11 6.54
N ASN A 23 33.86 11.45 6.48
CA ASN A 23 35.00 12.27 6.92
C ASN A 23 36.33 11.91 6.23
N GLY A 24 36.29 11.63 4.92
CA GLY A 24 37.49 11.36 4.12
C GLY A 24 38.17 10.01 4.36
N ARG A 25 37.62 9.15 5.22
CA ARG A 25 38.16 7.81 5.49
C ARG A 25 37.17 6.75 5.00
N GLY A 26 37.68 5.74 4.30
CA GLY A 26 36.88 4.57 3.93
C GLY A 26 36.29 3.86 5.15
N LEU A 27 35.20 3.12 4.92
CA LEU A 27 34.57 2.26 5.91
C LEU A 27 34.64 0.83 5.39
N SER A 28 35.49 0.00 5.99
CA SER A 28 35.69 -1.37 5.53
C SER A 28 34.50 -2.27 5.86
N TRP A 29 34.45 -3.43 5.20
CA TRP A 29 33.42 -4.44 5.39
C TRP A 29 33.22 -4.80 6.87
N GLY A 30 31.97 -4.74 7.33
CA GLY A 30 31.58 -5.06 8.70
C GLY A 30 31.93 -3.98 9.74
N GLN A 31 32.64 -2.91 9.37
CA GLN A 31 32.93 -1.81 10.30
C GLN A 31 31.75 -0.85 10.43
N HIS A 32 31.55 -0.39 11.66
CA HIS A 32 30.49 0.56 12.00
C HIS A 32 31.07 1.93 12.31
N LYS A 33 30.34 2.98 11.90
CA LYS A 33 30.68 4.35 12.22
C LYS A 33 29.41 5.18 12.42
N THR A 34 29.47 6.11 13.37
CA THR A 34 28.48 7.17 13.46
C THR A 34 28.79 8.28 12.46
N ILE A 35 27.81 8.64 11.63
CA ILE A 35 27.97 9.68 10.59
C ILE A 35 27.13 10.92 10.91
N ASP A 36 27.63 12.08 10.51
CA ASP A 36 26.88 13.34 10.50
C ASP A 36 26.36 13.61 9.09
N ALA A 37 25.30 12.90 8.74
CA ALA A 37 24.68 12.92 7.42
C ALA A 37 23.52 13.92 7.30
N GLY A 38 23.22 14.68 8.36
CA GLY A 38 21.97 15.41 8.48
C GLY A 38 20.84 14.53 9.02
N GLN A 39 19.68 15.15 9.25
CA GLN A 39 18.52 14.44 9.76
C GLN A 39 17.69 13.88 8.61
N VAL A 40 17.04 12.75 8.88
CA VAL A 40 16.08 12.12 7.97
C VAL A 40 14.68 12.50 8.41
N PHE A 41 13.84 12.92 7.46
CA PHE A 41 12.46 13.28 7.65
C PHE A 41 11.58 12.41 6.76
N LEU A 42 10.70 11.61 7.35
CA LEU A 42 9.74 10.80 6.62
C LEU A 42 8.34 11.06 7.15
N ASN A 43 7.36 11.14 6.24
CA ASN A 43 5.98 11.37 6.63
C ASN A 43 5.24 10.04 6.73
N PHE A 44 4.53 9.85 7.82
CA PHE A 44 3.67 8.70 8.05
C PHE A 44 2.31 9.14 8.58
N LEU A 45 1.27 8.35 8.35
CA LEU A 45 0.03 8.44 9.12
C LEU A 45 0.33 7.93 10.54
N CYS A 46 0.40 8.83 11.51
CA CYS A 46 0.68 8.46 12.89
C CYS A 46 -0.60 7.95 13.56
N LYS A 47 -0.61 6.68 14.02
CA LYS A 47 -1.80 6.07 14.61
C LYS A 47 -2.19 6.74 15.94
N THR A 48 -1.20 7.14 16.74
CA THR A 48 -1.43 7.90 17.99
C THR A 48 -2.02 9.29 17.74
N CYS A 49 -1.59 9.98 16.67
CA CYS A 49 -2.09 11.33 16.37
C CYS A 49 -3.36 11.33 15.49
N GLY A 50 -3.68 10.21 14.84
CA GLY A 50 -4.77 10.11 13.86
C GLY A 50 -4.56 10.92 12.57
N VAL A 51 -3.38 11.49 12.34
CA VAL A 51 -3.09 12.36 11.19
C VAL A 51 -1.69 12.12 10.63
N VAL A 52 -1.47 12.57 9.39
CA VAL A 52 -0.14 12.55 8.78
C VAL A 52 0.80 13.46 9.57
N ARG A 53 1.95 12.90 9.99
CA ARG A 53 2.99 13.60 10.74
C ARG A 53 4.36 13.31 10.13
N THR A 54 5.25 14.28 10.26
CA THR A 54 6.67 14.09 10.01
C THR A 54 7.32 13.37 11.18
N PHE A 55 8.06 12.31 10.87
CA PHE A 55 8.94 11.59 11.76
C PHE A 55 10.37 11.97 11.43
N MET A 56 11.16 12.27 12.46
CA MET A 56 12.49 12.85 12.32
C MET A 56 13.54 12.01 13.03
N SER A 57 14.70 11.79 12.41
CA SER A 57 15.84 11.11 13.03
C SER A 57 16.60 12.00 14.02
N GLY A 58 17.46 11.39 14.82
CA GLY A 58 18.54 12.10 15.50
C GLY A 58 19.53 12.75 14.50
N LYS A 59 20.38 13.66 15.00
CA LYS A 59 21.39 14.37 14.19
C LYS A 59 22.49 13.45 13.63
N LYS A 60 22.75 12.34 14.30
CA LYS A 60 23.76 11.36 13.94
C LYS A 60 23.09 10.05 13.57
N LEU A 61 23.62 9.39 12.54
CA LEU A 61 23.09 8.12 12.04
C LEU A 61 24.10 6.99 12.23
N SER A 62 23.58 5.77 12.34
CA SER A 62 24.35 4.52 12.31
C SER A 62 24.74 4.20 10.87
N CYS A 63 26.00 3.87 10.59
CA CYS A 63 26.45 3.51 9.25
C CYS A 63 27.36 2.28 9.32
N LEU A 64 27.03 1.25 8.54
CA LEU A 64 27.76 -0.02 8.43
C LEU A 64 28.37 -0.14 7.03
N GLY A 65 29.66 -0.41 6.95
CA GLY A 65 30.35 -0.72 5.70
C GLY A 65 29.94 -2.09 5.18
N VAL A 66 29.27 -2.12 4.03
CA VAL A 66 28.87 -3.37 3.34
C VAL A 66 29.85 -3.70 2.22
N GLY A 67 30.55 -2.70 1.68
CA GLY A 67 31.63 -2.86 0.72
C GLY A 67 32.16 -1.49 0.28
N ASP A 68 33.07 -1.47 -0.68
CA ASP A 68 33.79 -0.23 -1.09
C ASP A 68 32.87 0.88 -1.64
N ARG A 69 31.68 0.49 -2.12
CA ARG A 69 30.67 1.38 -2.72
C ARG A 69 29.30 1.26 -2.06
N VAL A 70 29.16 0.47 -1.00
CA VAL A 70 27.85 0.18 -0.38
C VAL A 70 27.91 0.35 1.13
N VAL A 71 26.93 1.07 1.68
CA VAL A 71 26.73 1.20 3.13
C VAL A 71 25.28 0.92 3.50
N SER A 72 25.08 0.35 4.68
CA SER A 72 23.78 0.31 5.35
C SER A 72 23.70 1.44 6.36
N ILE A 73 22.61 2.17 6.38
CA ILE A 73 22.38 3.29 7.31
C ILE A 73 21.12 3.02 8.09
N ASP A 74 21.22 3.13 9.41
CA ASP A 74 20.10 2.89 10.31
C ASP A 74 19.71 4.19 11.03
N ALA A 75 18.41 4.43 11.09
CA ALA A 75 17.82 5.59 11.73
C ALA A 75 16.64 5.20 12.61
N CYS A 76 16.55 5.82 13.78
CA CYS A 76 15.36 5.81 14.62
C CYS A 76 14.64 7.15 14.44
N LEU A 77 13.40 7.12 13.97
CA LEU A 77 12.60 8.30 13.67
C LEU A 77 11.52 8.50 14.74
N LYS A 78 11.37 9.73 15.22
CA LYS A 78 10.32 10.12 16.18
C LYS A 78 9.28 11.01 15.54
N CYS A 79 8.00 10.72 15.77
CA CYS A 79 6.93 11.67 15.50
C CYS A 79 7.18 12.96 16.28
N LEU A 80 7.19 14.10 15.59
CA LEU A 80 7.45 15.39 16.21
C LEU A 80 6.38 15.83 17.24
N ALA A 81 5.20 15.20 17.22
CA ALA A 81 4.09 15.57 18.09
C ALA A 81 3.92 14.64 19.31
N CYS A 82 3.95 13.32 19.09
CA CYS A 82 3.66 12.33 20.14
C CYS A 82 4.84 11.42 20.48
N GLU A 83 6.01 11.65 19.88
CA GLU A 83 7.23 10.86 20.06
C GLU A 83 7.13 9.37 19.74
N SER A 84 6.05 8.92 19.09
CA SER A 84 5.97 7.55 18.58
C SER A 84 7.14 7.26 17.65
N ILE A 85 7.66 6.04 17.71
CA ILE A 85 8.91 5.64 17.07
C ILE A 85 8.64 4.78 15.84
N VAL A 86 9.41 5.04 14.78
CA VAL A 86 9.55 4.18 13.60
C VAL A 86 11.04 3.93 13.38
N GLU A 87 11.40 2.69 13.09
CA GLU A 87 12.77 2.30 12.76
C GLU A 87 12.92 2.27 11.23
N ALA A 88 14.05 2.73 10.70
CA ALA A 88 14.30 2.83 9.27
C ALA A 88 15.71 2.38 8.93
N TRP A 89 15.84 1.62 7.84
CA TRP A 89 17.09 1.11 7.29
C TRP A 89 17.20 1.46 5.81
N PHE A 90 18.37 1.95 5.42
CA PHE A 90 18.65 2.42 4.07
C PHE A 90 19.91 1.73 3.55
N LEU A 91 19.81 1.03 2.44
CA LEU A 91 20.98 0.55 1.70
C LEU A 91 21.32 1.58 0.64
N VAL A 92 22.50 2.19 0.77
CA VAL A 92 22.97 3.25 -0.11
C VAL A 92 24.13 2.72 -0.94
N VAL A 93 24.04 2.93 -2.25
CA VAL A 93 25.08 2.58 -3.20
C VAL A 93 25.68 3.85 -3.80
N SER A 94 26.99 3.86 -4.01
CA SER A 94 27.72 4.99 -4.58
C SER A 94 28.33 4.66 -5.93
N ARG A 95 28.26 5.62 -6.86
CA ARG A 95 28.93 5.53 -8.16
C ARG A 95 30.45 5.69 -8.02
N ASN A 96 30.87 6.58 -7.13
CA ASN A 96 32.27 6.90 -6.83
C ASN A 96 32.59 6.61 -5.35
N GLU A 97 33.73 7.08 -4.84
CA GLU A 97 34.26 6.61 -3.56
C GLU A 97 33.35 7.13 -2.44
N LEU A 98 32.85 6.25 -1.58
CA LEU A 98 31.96 6.66 -0.47
C LEU A 98 32.60 7.71 0.46
N HIS A 99 33.93 7.75 0.50
CA HIS A 99 34.70 8.69 1.32
C HIS A 99 35.16 9.93 0.56
N ALA A 100 34.75 10.11 -0.69
CA ALA A 100 34.96 11.33 -1.44
C ALA A 100 34.31 12.54 -0.73
N GLN A 101 34.75 13.75 -1.05
CA GLN A 101 34.14 14.97 -0.51
C GLN A 101 32.71 15.20 -1.02
N ALA A 102 32.38 14.68 -2.20
CA ALA A 102 31.06 14.83 -2.80
C ALA A 102 30.65 13.58 -3.60
N PRO A 103 30.39 12.43 -2.92
CA PRO A 103 30.01 11.21 -3.60
C PRO A 103 28.64 11.33 -4.26
N ILE A 104 28.49 10.66 -5.38
CA ILE A 104 27.21 10.46 -6.06
C ILE A 104 26.67 9.13 -5.55
N VAL A 105 25.47 9.17 -4.97
CA VAL A 105 24.85 8.03 -4.31
C VAL A 105 23.38 7.91 -4.70
N ARG A 106 22.82 6.71 -4.56
CA ARG A 106 21.38 6.48 -4.66
C ARG A 106 20.92 5.48 -3.60
N LEU A 107 19.63 5.50 -3.32
CA LEU A 107 18.98 4.50 -2.50
C LEU A 107 18.80 3.22 -3.31
N GLU A 108 19.37 2.12 -2.85
CA GLU A 108 19.15 0.78 -3.41
C GLU A 108 17.91 0.15 -2.80
N ARG A 109 17.81 0.25 -1.47
CA ARG A 109 16.73 -0.34 -0.68
C ARG A 109 16.42 0.54 0.53
N TYR A 110 15.15 0.60 0.89
CA TYR A 110 14.67 1.20 2.12
C TYR A 110 13.63 0.29 2.76
N VAL A 111 13.76 0.11 4.07
CA VAL A 111 12.84 -0.68 4.88
C VAL A 111 12.52 0.12 6.13
N ASP A 112 11.25 0.11 6.54
CA ASP A 112 10.84 0.64 7.83
C ASP A 112 10.10 -0.40 8.66
N ASN A 113 10.29 -0.32 9.98
CA ASN A 113 9.50 -1.05 10.95
C ASN A 113 8.72 -0.06 11.80
N ARG A 114 7.41 -0.05 11.59
CA ARG A 114 6.50 0.88 12.26
C ARG A 114 5.94 0.33 13.56
N ARG A 115 6.09 -0.97 13.85
CA ARG A 115 5.60 -1.63 15.07
C ARG A 115 4.16 -1.22 15.46
N ASP A 116 3.27 -1.11 14.47
CA ASP A 116 1.89 -0.66 14.64
C ASP A 116 1.72 0.77 15.22
N ARG A 117 2.74 1.63 15.10
CA ARG A 117 2.72 3.04 15.55
C ARG A 117 2.32 4.01 14.43
N ALA A 118 2.51 3.59 13.19
CA ALA A 118 2.35 4.41 12.01
C ALA A 118 2.01 3.55 10.78
N SER A 119 1.44 4.18 9.76
CA SER A 119 1.17 3.58 8.44
C SER A 119 1.68 4.49 7.32
N ARG A 120 1.91 3.94 6.13
CA ARG A 120 2.36 4.72 4.96
C ARG A 120 1.24 5.61 4.44
N ILE A 121 1.65 6.77 3.89
CA ILE A 121 0.72 7.71 3.26
C ILE A 121 0.27 7.14 1.93
N GLY A 122 -1.02 7.23 1.62
CA GLY A 122 -1.59 6.73 0.37
C GLY A 122 -1.96 5.24 0.39
N VAL A 123 -1.81 4.57 1.51
CA VAL A 123 -2.31 3.21 1.73
C VAL A 123 -3.73 3.29 2.31
N GLY A 124 -4.69 3.64 1.46
CA GLY A 124 -6.12 3.66 1.78
C GLY A 124 -6.49 4.55 2.98
N ALA A 125 -7.78 4.72 3.20
CA ALA A 125 -8.32 5.26 4.44
C ALA A 125 -9.53 4.37 4.73
N GLY A 126 -9.34 3.28 5.47
CA GLY A 126 -10.40 2.31 5.72
C GLY A 126 -9.94 1.01 6.39
N GLY A 127 -10.90 0.12 6.68
CA GLY A 127 -10.66 -1.16 7.36
C GLY A 127 -9.75 -2.16 6.62
N PHE A 128 -9.25 -1.81 5.44
CA PHE A 128 -8.36 -2.62 4.59
C PHE A 128 -6.93 -2.08 4.50
N ASP A 129 -6.61 -0.97 5.18
CA ASP A 129 -5.30 -0.31 5.07
C ASP A 129 -4.15 -1.23 5.49
N ASP A 130 -4.31 -2.05 6.54
CA ASP A 130 -3.32 -3.05 6.95
C ASP A 130 -3.02 -4.06 5.83
N LEU A 131 -4.06 -4.54 5.14
CA LEU A 131 -3.87 -5.51 4.07
C LEU A 131 -3.25 -4.86 2.83
N LEU A 132 -3.63 -3.63 2.49
CA LEU A 132 -3.00 -2.88 1.40
C LEU A 132 -1.53 -2.59 1.71
N GLU A 133 -1.22 -2.31 2.98
CA GLU A 133 0.11 -2.07 3.48
C GLU A 133 0.98 -3.31 3.37
N ARG A 134 0.45 -4.46 3.80
CA ARG A 134 1.13 -5.76 3.68
C ARG A 134 1.31 -6.18 2.23
N ALA A 135 0.33 -5.88 1.36
CA ALA A 135 0.45 -6.08 -0.08
C ALA A 135 1.63 -5.28 -0.65
N GLN A 136 1.73 -4.01 -0.29
CA GLN A 136 2.77 -3.11 -0.77
C GLN A 136 4.15 -3.55 -0.26
N VAL A 137 4.26 -3.93 1.01
CA VAL A 137 5.53 -4.45 1.58
C VAL A 137 5.97 -5.72 0.86
N ALA A 138 5.05 -6.67 0.64
CA ALA A 138 5.40 -7.89 -0.10
C ALA A 138 5.88 -7.59 -1.53
N TYR A 139 5.23 -6.64 -2.22
CA TYR A 139 5.66 -6.19 -3.54
C TYR A 139 7.07 -5.56 -3.53
N GLU A 140 7.34 -4.65 -2.58
CA GLU A 140 8.65 -4.01 -2.42
C GLU A 140 9.76 -5.02 -2.13
N GLU A 141 9.43 -6.10 -1.42
CA GLU A 141 10.31 -7.23 -1.08
C GLU A 141 10.42 -8.29 -2.19
N GLN A 142 9.89 -8.02 -3.39
CA GLN A 142 9.90 -8.93 -4.54
C GLN A 142 9.12 -10.24 -4.30
N LEU A 143 8.16 -10.23 -3.37
CA LEU A 143 7.24 -11.32 -3.09
C LEU A 143 5.90 -11.06 -3.80
N GLY A 144 5.88 -11.20 -5.12
CA GLY A 144 4.72 -10.95 -5.99
C GLY A 144 3.50 -11.81 -5.62
N ALA A 145 3.67 -13.12 -5.43
CA ALA A 145 2.57 -13.99 -5.02
C ALA A 145 2.00 -13.55 -3.66
N GLY A 146 2.89 -13.23 -2.71
CA GLY A 146 2.52 -12.68 -1.40
C GLY A 146 1.72 -11.38 -1.51
N ALA A 147 2.14 -10.47 -2.38
CA ALA A 147 1.46 -9.20 -2.62
C ALA A 147 0.04 -9.41 -3.16
N MET A 148 -0.12 -10.34 -4.11
CA MET A 148 -1.40 -10.69 -4.73
C MET A 148 -2.37 -11.38 -3.77
N ILE A 149 -1.88 -12.21 -2.83
CA ILE A 149 -2.70 -12.82 -1.76
C ILE A 149 -3.42 -11.75 -0.95
N TYR A 150 -2.73 -10.66 -0.58
CA TYR A 150 -3.34 -9.60 0.21
C TYR A 150 -4.43 -8.85 -0.56
N LEU A 151 -4.20 -8.56 -1.85
CA LEU A 151 -5.22 -7.96 -2.73
C LEU A 151 -6.45 -8.85 -2.85
N ARG A 152 -6.26 -10.16 -3.03
CA ARG A 152 -7.36 -11.13 -3.05
C ARG A 152 -8.13 -11.13 -1.74
N LYS A 153 -7.43 -11.15 -0.60
CA LYS A 153 -8.06 -11.15 0.73
C LYS A 153 -8.88 -9.88 0.98
N ILE A 154 -8.41 -8.72 0.51
CA ILE A 154 -9.17 -7.47 0.58
C ILE A 154 -10.47 -7.61 -0.22
N PHE A 155 -10.37 -8.05 -1.47
CA PHE A 155 -11.54 -8.19 -2.33
C PHE A 155 -12.56 -9.16 -1.72
N GLU A 156 -12.10 -10.31 -1.24
CA GLU A 156 -12.96 -11.29 -0.57
C GLU A 156 -13.63 -10.72 0.69
N ALA A 157 -12.87 -10.05 1.55
CA ALA A 157 -13.39 -9.48 2.78
C ALA A 157 -14.40 -8.34 2.52
N LEU A 158 -14.14 -7.48 1.54
CA LEU A 158 -15.07 -6.42 1.12
C LEU A 158 -16.41 -7.00 0.62
N THR A 159 -16.36 -7.98 -0.28
CA THR A 159 -17.57 -8.64 -0.78
C THR A 159 -18.36 -9.31 0.36
N ASN A 160 -17.69 -9.98 1.29
CA ASN A 160 -18.37 -10.60 2.45
C ASN A 160 -18.98 -9.54 3.38
N GLN A 161 -18.34 -8.39 3.58
CA GLN A 161 -18.90 -7.29 4.39
C GLN A 161 -20.17 -6.72 3.73
N VAL A 162 -20.14 -6.47 2.42
CA VAL A 162 -21.32 -6.00 1.69
C VAL A 162 -22.44 -7.03 1.75
N ALA A 163 -22.14 -8.31 1.53
CA ALA A 163 -23.13 -9.39 1.66
C ALA A 163 -23.79 -9.42 3.04
N ALA A 164 -23.01 -9.26 4.12
CA ALA A 164 -23.53 -9.24 5.48
C ALA A 164 -24.46 -8.05 5.74
N VAL A 165 -24.11 -6.86 5.23
CA VAL A 165 -24.94 -5.64 5.34
C VAL A 165 -26.23 -5.78 4.53
N ALA A 166 -26.13 -6.36 3.34
CA ALA A 166 -27.24 -6.62 2.42
C ALA A 166 -28.13 -7.80 2.84
N GLN A 167 -27.75 -8.55 3.88
CA GLN A 167 -28.39 -9.80 4.28
C GLN A 167 -28.39 -10.87 3.16
N ILE A 168 -27.44 -10.79 2.23
CA ILE A 168 -27.22 -11.81 1.20
C ILE A 168 -26.59 -13.04 1.86
N SER A 169 -27.25 -14.19 1.70
CA SER A 169 -26.78 -15.44 2.30
C SER A 169 -25.41 -15.85 1.74
N THR A 170 -24.47 -16.16 2.63
CA THR A 170 -23.16 -16.72 2.26
C THR A 170 -23.18 -18.25 2.08
N THR A 171 -24.33 -18.89 2.34
CA THR A 171 -24.54 -20.33 2.22
C THR A 171 -25.58 -20.64 1.14
N GLU A 172 -25.38 -21.74 0.44
CA GLU A 172 -26.34 -22.32 -0.48
C GLU A 172 -27.50 -22.98 0.29
N ASN A 173 -28.59 -23.30 -0.41
CA ASN A 173 -29.80 -23.93 0.16
C ASN A 173 -29.53 -25.30 0.81
N ASN A 174 -28.41 -25.94 0.46
CA ASN A 174 -27.94 -27.21 1.00
C ASN A 174 -27.07 -27.05 2.27
N GLY A 175 -26.87 -25.82 2.77
CA GLY A 175 -26.03 -25.51 3.94
C GLY A 175 -24.53 -25.39 3.64
N HIS A 176 -24.07 -25.66 2.41
CA HIS A 176 -22.67 -25.45 2.02
C HIS A 176 -22.36 -23.98 1.78
N ARG A 177 -21.10 -23.58 2.00
CA ARG A 177 -20.65 -22.21 1.71
C ARG A 177 -20.70 -21.96 0.20
N LYS A 178 -21.28 -20.83 -0.21
CA LYS A 178 -21.26 -20.40 -1.62
C LYS A 178 -19.81 -20.24 -2.09
N SER A 179 -19.54 -20.59 -3.34
CA SER A 179 -18.26 -20.24 -3.94
C SER A 179 -18.13 -18.72 -4.01
N PHE A 180 -16.91 -18.20 -3.85
CA PHE A 180 -16.69 -16.76 -3.87
C PHE A 180 -17.21 -16.11 -5.15
N ARG A 181 -17.02 -16.76 -6.30
CA ARG A 181 -17.53 -16.29 -7.59
C ARG A 181 -19.05 -16.10 -7.61
N LYS A 182 -19.82 -17.02 -7.00
CA LYS A 182 -21.28 -16.90 -6.92
C LYS A 182 -21.68 -15.76 -5.98
N LEU A 183 -21.03 -15.67 -4.82
CA LEU A 183 -21.31 -14.60 -3.85
C LEU A 183 -20.97 -13.22 -4.43
N LEU A 184 -19.81 -13.08 -5.06
CA LEU A 184 -19.39 -11.85 -5.73
C LEU A 184 -20.42 -11.42 -6.78
N LYS A 185 -20.96 -12.38 -7.55
CA LYS A 185 -21.97 -12.10 -8.55
C LYS A 185 -23.24 -11.50 -7.99
N GLU A 186 -23.80 -12.18 -6.99
CA GLU A 186 -25.03 -11.76 -6.34
C GLU A 186 -24.86 -10.40 -5.65
N VAL A 187 -23.74 -10.20 -4.96
CA VAL A 187 -23.43 -8.92 -4.31
C VAL A 187 -23.25 -7.79 -5.33
N ASP A 188 -22.57 -8.05 -6.45
CA ASP A 188 -22.33 -7.02 -7.47
C ASP A 188 -23.58 -6.67 -8.28
N GLU A 189 -24.45 -7.64 -8.54
CA GLU A 189 -25.75 -7.41 -9.21
C GLU A 189 -26.67 -6.51 -8.35
N GLU A 190 -26.64 -6.66 -7.03
CA GLU A 190 -27.51 -5.87 -6.13
C GLU A 190 -26.88 -4.53 -5.71
N HIS A 191 -25.57 -4.52 -5.43
CA HIS A 191 -24.88 -3.37 -4.84
C HIS A 191 -23.84 -2.71 -5.72
N HIS A 192 -23.62 -3.20 -6.95
CA HIS A 192 -22.72 -2.59 -7.95
C HIS A 192 -21.35 -2.23 -7.37
N ILE A 193 -20.76 -3.17 -6.62
CA ILE A 193 -19.51 -2.94 -5.87
C ILE A 193 -18.33 -2.75 -6.83
N ILE A 194 -18.37 -3.35 -8.01
CA ILE A 194 -17.37 -3.20 -9.08
C ILE A 194 -17.65 -1.90 -9.85
N PRO A 195 -16.67 -1.00 -9.96
CA PRO A 195 -16.81 0.23 -10.75
C PRO A 195 -17.27 -0.04 -12.19
N LEU A 196 -18.21 0.78 -12.67
CA LEU A 196 -18.77 0.67 -14.02
C LEU A 196 -17.71 0.62 -15.12
N ALA A 197 -16.60 1.32 -14.93
CA ALA A 197 -15.47 1.37 -15.87
C ALA A 197 -14.87 -0.01 -16.20
N PHE A 198 -15.06 -1.02 -15.34
CA PHE A 198 -14.61 -2.39 -15.58
C PHE A 198 -15.59 -3.44 -15.05
N SER A 199 -16.89 -3.13 -14.97
CA SER A 199 -17.92 -4.07 -14.49
C SER A 199 -17.99 -5.34 -15.35
N SER A 200 -17.74 -5.24 -16.65
CA SER A 200 -17.59 -6.39 -17.57
C SER A 200 -16.43 -7.32 -17.22
N ASP A 201 -15.43 -6.82 -16.49
CA ASP A 201 -14.15 -7.48 -16.24
C ASP A 201 -13.90 -7.75 -14.74
N GLY A 202 -14.85 -7.44 -13.86
CA GLY A 202 -14.69 -7.65 -12.42
C GLY A 202 -14.41 -9.11 -12.03
N TYR A 203 -15.01 -10.08 -12.74
CA TYR A 203 -14.68 -11.50 -12.57
C TYR A 203 -13.30 -11.87 -13.10
N LYS A 204 -12.80 -11.17 -14.11
CA LYS A 204 -11.44 -11.38 -14.61
C LYS A 204 -10.43 -10.98 -13.55
N LEU A 205 -10.66 -9.87 -12.83
CA LEU A 205 -9.81 -9.49 -11.69
C LEU A 205 -9.77 -10.60 -10.63
N PHE A 206 -10.92 -11.19 -10.28
CA PHE A 206 -10.92 -12.31 -9.34
C PHE A 206 -10.16 -13.53 -9.87
N SER A 207 -10.38 -13.91 -11.13
CA SER A 207 -9.63 -15.01 -11.76
C SER A 207 -8.12 -14.76 -11.74
N GLU A 208 -7.68 -13.57 -12.17
CA GLU A 208 -6.27 -13.16 -12.20
C GLU A 208 -5.63 -13.23 -10.81
N LEU A 209 -6.32 -12.70 -9.79
CA LEU A 209 -5.88 -12.80 -8.39
C LEU A 209 -5.83 -14.25 -7.92
N SER A 210 -6.80 -15.09 -8.31
CA SER A 210 -6.90 -16.48 -7.87
C SER A 210 -5.83 -17.37 -8.52
N GLU A 211 -5.59 -17.23 -9.82
CA GLU A 211 -4.60 -18.01 -10.60
C GLU A 211 -3.18 -17.81 -10.05
N ILE A 212 -2.81 -16.56 -9.75
CA ILE A 212 -1.50 -16.26 -9.16
C ILE A 212 -1.36 -16.88 -7.76
N VAL A 213 -2.43 -16.85 -6.96
CA VAL A 213 -2.40 -17.37 -5.58
C VAL A 213 -2.34 -18.89 -5.51
N HIS A 214 -2.89 -19.59 -6.51
CA HIS A 214 -2.87 -21.06 -6.56
C HIS A 214 -1.56 -21.66 -7.11
N GLY A 215 -0.57 -20.82 -7.42
CA GLY A 215 0.79 -21.24 -7.75
C GLY A 215 1.03 -21.49 -9.24
N ASP A 216 0.09 -21.13 -10.11
CA ASP A 216 0.19 -21.33 -11.56
C ASP A 216 1.01 -20.22 -12.25
N SER A 217 1.49 -19.22 -11.50
CA SER A 217 2.26 -18.07 -12.01
C SER A 217 3.58 -17.89 -11.27
N SER A 218 4.60 -17.40 -11.98
CA SER A 218 5.90 -17.06 -11.37
C SER A 218 5.84 -15.74 -10.58
N GLU A 219 6.80 -15.54 -9.68
CA GLU A 219 6.92 -14.30 -8.90
C GLU A 219 7.05 -13.07 -9.81
N GLU A 220 7.78 -13.17 -10.93
CA GLU A 220 7.97 -12.08 -11.89
C GLU A 220 6.64 -11.67 -12.55
N VAL A 221 5.81 -12.65 -12.92
CA VAL A 221 4.48 -12.39 -13.49
C VAL A 221 3.58 -11.74 -12.45
N ALA A 222 3.63 -12.21 -11.21
CA ALA A 222 2.86 -11.63 -10.11
C ALA A 222 3.26 -10.18 -9.80
N LEU A 223 4.56 -9.88 -9.79
CA LEU A 223 5.09 -8.52 -9.61
C LEU A 223 4.66 -7.59 -10.76
N LEU A 224 4.70 -8.07 -12.01
CA LEU A 224 4.25 -7.29 -13.18
C LEU A 224 2.75 -6.93 -13.08
N LYS A 225 1.93 -7.88 -12.63
CA LYS A 225 0.47 -7.72 -12.52
C LYS A 225 0.02 -6.99 -11.26
N TYR A 226 0.89 -6.80 -10.27
CA TYR A 226 0.55 -6.25 -8.96
C TYR A 226 -0.05 -4.84 -9.03
N GLU A 227 0.64 -3.86 -9.62
CA GLU A 227 0.17 -2.46 -9.63
C GLU A 227 -1.18 -2.27 -10.36
N PRO A 228 -1.42 -2.89 -11.53
CA PRO A 228 -2.75 -2.90 -12.15
C PRO A 228 -3.82 -3.50 -11.24
N CYS A 229 -3.56 -4.67 -10.64
CA CYS A 229 -4.52 -5.34 -9.76
C CYS A 229 -4.81 -4.53 -8.50
N ARG A 230 -3.79 -3.93 -7.89
CA ARG A 230 -3.90 -3.04 -6.74
C ARG A 230 -4.77 -1.83 -7.06
N SER A 231 -4.59 -1.23 -8.23
CA SER A 231 -5.37 -0.08 -8.69
C SER A 231 -6.85 -0.44 -8.82
N LEU A 232 -7.17 -1.61 -9.40
CA LEU A 232 -8.53 -2.10 -9.52
C LEU A 232 -9.16 -2.39 -8.15
N VAL A 233 -8.47 -3.12 -7.26
CA VAL A 233 -8.96 -3.41 -5.90
C VAL A 233 -9.20 -2.13 -5.10
N THR A 234 -8.29 -1.15 -5.20
CA THR A 234 -8.47 0.16 -4.56
C THR A 234 -9.67 0.91 -5.14
N GLY A 235 -9.90 0.79 -6.46
CA GLY A 235 -11.09 1.31 -7.12
C GLY A 235 -12.39 0.72 -6.57
N ILE A 236 -12.44 -0.59 -6.33
CA ILE A 236 -13.60 -1.27 -5.73
C ILE A 236 -13.84 -0.76 -4.30
N ILE A 237 -12.79 -0.66 -3.47
CA ILE A 237 -12.92 -0.12 -2.10
C ILE A 237 -13.54 1.28 -2.13
N ARG A 238 -13.04 2.17 -3.01
CA ARG A 238 -13.55 3.54 -3.14
C ARG A 238 -14.99 3.58 -3.64
N ASN A 239 -15.34 2.71 -4.58
CA ASN A 239 -16.70 2.65 -5.13
C ASN A 239 -17.72 2.27 -4.05
N VAL A 240 -17.41 1.25 -3.23
CA VAL A 240 -18.26 0.86 -2.11
C VAL A 240 -18.34 1.96 -1.04
N ALA A 241 -17.23 2.61 -0.72
CA ALA A 241 -17.23 3.71 0.26
C ALA A 241 -18.09 4.90 -0.22
N ASN A 242 -17.95 5.29 -1.49
CA ASN A 242 -18.72 6.36 -2.09
C ASN A 242 -20.21 6.04 -2.17
N ASP A 243 -20.60 4.81 -2.53
CA ASP A 243 -22.01 4.40 -2.54
C ASP A 243 -22.64 4.50 -1.14
N GLN A 244 -21.92 4.08 -0.10
CA GLN A 244 -22.40 4.23 1.28
C GLN A 244 -22.51 5.69 1.72
N GLU A 245 -21.54 6.53 1.37
CA GLU A 245 -21.56 7.96 1.67
C GLU A 245 -22.70 8.68 0.94
N MET A 246 -22.91 8.36 -0.35
CA MET A 246 -24.02 8.86 -1.15
C MET A 246 -25.37 8.40 -0.58
N LYS A 247 -25.53 7.12 -0.23
CA LYS A 247 -26.74 6.60 0.41
C LYS A 247 -27.03 7.30 1.74
N ARG A 248 -26.00 7.59 2.53
CA ARG A 248 -26.13 8.36 3.77
C ARG A 248 -26.57 9.80 3.48
N ALA A 249 -25.95 10.48 2.52
CA ALA A 249 -26.30 11.85 2.14
C ALA A 249 -27.73 11.95 1.59
N ILE A 250 -28.15 11.02 0.72
CA ILE A 250 -29.53 10.90 0.20
C ILE A 250 -30.53 10.73 1.35
N LYS A 251 -30.21 9.88 2.34
CA LYS A 251 -31.03 9.66 3.53
C LYS A 251 -31.11 10.91 4.41
N GLU A 252 -30.00 11.61 4.63
CA GLU A 252 -29.95 12.86 5.39
C GLU A 252 -30.70 14.00 4.69
N LEU A 253 -30.74 14.01 3.36
CA LEU A 253 -31.53 14.92 2.54
C LEU A 253 -33.01 14.51 2.39
N GLY A 254 -33.39 13.32 2.85
CA GLY A 254 -34.76 12.80 2.77
C GLY A 254 -35.23 12.45 1.36
N TRP A 255 -34.30 12.19 0.43
CA TRP A 255 -34.64 11.82 -0.95
C TRP A 255 -35.04 10.35 -1.00
N ASN A 256 -36.35 10.05 -1.10
CA ASN A 256 -36.85 8.68 -1.27
C ASN A 256 -36.53 8.18 -2.69
N VAL A 257 -35.50 7.35 -2.82
CA VAL A 257 -35.15 6.67 -4.07
C VAL A 257 -36.05 5.44 -4.26
N THR A 258 -37.35 5.67 -4.41
CA THR A 258 -38.34 4.65 -4.84
C THR A 258 -38.91 4.95 -6.22
N ALA A 259 -38.32 5.90 -6.96
CA ALA A 259 -38.89 6.43 -8.21
C ALA A 259 -37.98 6.27 -9.44
N LEU A 260 -37.05 5.31 -9.45
CA LEU A 260 -36.25 4.99 -10.64
C LEU A 260 -36.31 3.51 -11.06
N ASP A 261 -37.39 2.80 -10.69
CA ASP A 261 -37.79 1.56 -11.35
C ASP A 261 -38.90 1.84 -12.36
N MET A 262 -38.49 1.99 -13.63
CA MET A 262 -39.18 1.72 -14.89
C MET A 262 -40.55 2.38 -15.20
N PRO A 263 -40.79 2.74 -16.47
CA PRO A 263 -42.04 2.40 -17.13
C PRO A 263 -41.84 1.10 -17.91
N SER A 264 -42.53 0.06 -17.45
CA SER A 264 -42.89 -1.11 -18.22
C SER A 264 -43.54 -0.72 -19.55
N ASN A 265 -43.14 -1.38 -20.64
CA ASN A 265 -43.91 -1.43 -21.87
C ASN A 265 -45.34 -1.91 -21.59
N GLY A 266 -46.33 -1.28 -22.23
CA GLY A 266 -47.71 -1.71 -22.24
C GLY A 266 -48.51 -1.01 -23.32
N GLU A 267 -48.82 -1.75 -24.38
CA GLU A 267 -49.77 -1.42 -25.45
C GLU A 267 -51.13 -0.97 -24.91
N THR A 268 -51.78 -0.03 -25.60
CA THR A 268 -53.23 -0.11 -25.83
C THR A 268 -53.56 0.45 -27.21
N ALA A 269 -54.20 -0.39 -28.01
CA ALA A 269 -54.87 -0.06 -29.25
C ALA A 269 -56.01 0.94 -29.02
N SER A 270 -56.17 1.86 -29.97
CA SER A 270 -57.45 2.33 -30.55
C SER A 270 -57.15 2.99 -31.88
#